data_AF-A0A7S4ED89-F1
#
_entry.id   AF-A0A7S4ED89-F1
#
_cell.length_a   1.000
_cell.length_b   1.000
_cell.length_c   1.000
_cell.angle_alpha   90.00
_cell.angle_beta   90.00
_cell.angle_gamma   90.00
#
_symmetry.space_group_name_H-M   'P 1'
#
loop_
_entity.id
_entity.type
_entity.pdbx_description
1 polymer ?
#
loop_
_entity_poly.entity_id
_entity_poly.type
_entity_poly.pdbx_seq_one_letter_code
_entity_poly.pdbx_strand_id
1 'polypeptide(L)'
;MWLLLLAATLRTIVAANCSLTQPEDVRLAAALDLATAGCGTVVYTTLAYGPGTRLPHPGTRLAEMAREGSACYIVVAGAASAASLAAHCDVRPWRVVTAGGASGRRASRAVKLRPLLFFRNARYLVFVDWKLRLLRVPSSLVAAMLRDAGFAAFRHPCTAAHTPPTRSPCNHRRPGDPWWRAEAREIARRGVVADADALRVQVQRYSRAGPLVEYVDGALLVWDAMHPVAGALSCAWWTEYNREDSSDRDQLAFARAITAIIPPNPIDDPARSFEASTRRGGVFIVSEGGGRPGACGGLCHQYDSTGTAVAPAGARVLPPSSPAPGPCDSRPHVSK
;
A
#
# COMPACT_ATOMS: atom_id res chain seq x y z
N MET A 1 -22.57 -27.92 -14.04
CA MET A 1 -21.39 -28.15 -14.91
C MET A 1 -20.85 -26.87 -15.53
N TRP A 2 -21.70 -26.00 -16.11
CA TRP A 2 -21.30 -24.70 -16.68
C TRP A 2 -20.65 -23.71 -15.70
N LEU A 3 -21.12 -23.65 -14.44
CA LEU A 3 -20.52 -22.81 -13.39
C LEU A 3 -19.10 -23.22 -12.97
N LEU A 4 -18.78 -24.53 -13.04
CA LEU A 4 -17.45 -25.05 -12.71
C LEU A 4 -16.43 -24.79 -13.83
N LEU A 5 -16.88 -24.87 -15.09
CA LEU A 5 -16.09 -24.50 -16.27
C LEU A 5 -15.78 -22.99 -16.32
N LEU A 6 -16.72 -22.13 -15.90
CA LEU A 6 -16.48 -20.68 -15.79
C LEU A 6 -15.47 -20.35 -14.69
N ALA A 7 -15.58 -20.99 -13.52
CA ALA A 7 -14.64 -20.81 -12.42
C ALA A 7 -13.22 -21.32 -12.77
N ALA A 8 -13.11 -22.42 -13.52
CA ALA A 8 -11.85 -22.96 -13.98
C ALA A 8 -11.18 -22.08 -15.06
N THR A 9 -11.94 -21.52 -15.99
CA THR A 9 -11.43 -20.59 -17.02
C THR A 9 -11.05 -19.23 -16.44
N LEU A 10 -11.79 -18.71 -15.45
CA LEU A 10 -11.36 -17.55 -14.68
C LEU A 10 -10.04 -17.81 -13.92
N ARG A 11 -9.86 -19.00 -13.32
CA ARG A 11 -8.61 -19.35 -12.63
C ARG A 11 -7.38 -19.42 -13.55
N THR A 12 -7.52 -19.95 -14.76
CA THR A 12 -6.40 -20.03 -15.73
C THR A 12 -6.06 -18.70 -16.38
N ILE A 13 -7.04 -17.83 -16.67
CA ILE A 13 -6.79 -16.48 -17.20
C ILE A 13 -6.16 -15.56 -16.14
N VAL A 14 -6.57 -15.72 -14.87
CA VAL A 14 -5.97 -15.01 -13.72
C VAL A 14 -4.50 -15.44 -13.49
N ALA A 15 -4.15 -16.70 -13.74
CA ALA A 15 -2.77 -17.18 -13.59
C ALA A 15 -1.80 -16.62 -14.67
N ALA A 16 -2.25 -16.45 -15.92
CA ALA A 16 -1.40 -15.95 -17.01
C ALA A 16 -1.05 -14.46 -16.86
N ASN A 17 -1.99 -13.62 -16.40
CA ASN A 17 -1.81 -12.18 -16.25
C ASN A 17 -1.00 -11.74 -15.01
N CYS A 18 -0.65 -12.69 -14.14
CA CYS A 18 0.00 -12.41 -12.87
C CYS A 18 1.32 -13.16 -12.71
N SER A 19 2.02 -13.32 -13.82
CA SER A 19 3.41 -13.80 -13.87
C SER A 19 4.37 -12.64 -14.14
N LEU A 20 5.65 -12.84 -13.84
CA LEU A 20 6.72 -11.91 -14.24
C LEU A 20 7.17 -12.29 -15.64
N THR A 21 6.72 -11.54 -16.63
CA THR A 21 7.07 -11.78 -18.05
C THR A 21 8.13 -10.82 -18.56
N GLN A 22 8.31 -9.67 -17.91
CA GLN A 22 9.28 -8.68 -18.32
C GLN A 22 10.69 -9.03 -17.79
N PRO A 23 11.74 -9.00 -18.62
CA PRO A 23 13.10 -9.36 -18.19
C PRO A 23 13.63 -8.55 -17.01
N GLU A 24 13.28 -7.27 -16.90
CA GLU A 24 13.63 -6.41 -15.77
C GLU A 24 12.93 -6.82 -14.47
N ASP A 25 11.66 -7.23 -14.53
CA ASP A 25 10.91 -7.72 -13.37
C ASP A 25 11.51 -9.05 -12.88
N VAL A 26 11.87 -9.96 -13.80
CA VAL A 26 12.52 -11.24 -13.47
C VAL A 26 13.89 -11.01 -12.80
N ARG A 27 14.71 -10.10 -13.34
CA ARG A 27 15.99 -9.74 -12.74
C ARG A 27 15.83 -9.11 -11.36
N LEU A 28 14.83 -8.25 -11.20
CA LEU A 28 14.52 -7.64 -9.91
C LEU A 28 14.08 -8.71 -8.89
N ALA A 29 13.22 -9.64 -9.26
CA ALA A 29 12.81 -10.75 -8.39
C ALA A 29 14.02 -11.60 -7.95
N ALA A 30 14.94 -11.94 -8.87
CA ALA A 30 16.15 -12.67 -8.51
C ALA A 30 17.05 -11.90 -7.53
N ALA A 31 17.20 -10.58 -7.73
CA ALA A 31 17.95 -9.73 -6.80
C ALA A 31 17.28 -9.66 -5.41
N LEU A 32 15.95 -9.62 -5.37
CA LEU A 32 15.18 -9.60 -4.14
C LEU A 32 15.23 -10.94 -3.41
N ASP A 33 15.24 -12.06 -4.13
CA ASP A 33 15.41 -13.40 -3.54
C ASP A 33 16.76 -13.52 -2.80
N LEU A 34 17.84 -13.02 -3.40
CA LEU A 34 19.16 -12.94 -2.74
C LEU A 34 19.12 -11.99 -1.54
N ALA A 35 18.53 -10.80 -1.70
CA ALA A 35 18.47 -9.79 -0.65
C ALA A 35 17.60 -10.20 0.55
N THR A 36 16.71 -11.19 0.37
CA THR A 36 15.77 -11.68 1.38
C THR A 36 15.99 -13.14 1.79
N ALA A 37 17.10 -13.74 1.36
CA ALA A 37 17.45 -15.11 1.72
C ALA A 37 17.47 -15.30 3.24
N GLY A 38 16.77 -16.33 3.73
CA GLY A 38 16.66 -16.66 5.16
C GLY A 38 15.67 -15.83 5.97
N CYS A 39 14.98 -14.85 5.37
CA CYS A 39 14.00 -14.02 6.07
C CYS A 39 12.58 -14.56 5.94
N GLY A 40 11.95 -14.90 7.07
CA GLY A 40 10.53 -15.30 7.10
C GLY A 40 9.56 -14.12 6.94
N THR A 41 9.97 -12.91 7.32
CA THR A 41 9.20 -11.68 7.15
C THR A 41 10.01 -10.65 6.37
N VAL A 42 9.41 -10.04 5.36
CA VAL A 42 10.01 -8.94 4.60
C VAL A 42 9.19 -7.68 4.79
N VAL A 43 9.80 -6.66 5.38
CA VAL A 43 9.28 -5.29 5.40
C VAL A 43 9.84 -4.58 4.18
N TYR A 44 8.97 -4.01 3.36
CA TYR A 44 9.41 -3.38 2.12
C TYR A 44 8.68 -2.10 1.80
N THR A 45 9.34 -1.28 0.99
CA THR A 45 8.82 -0.03 0.42
C THR A 45 9.31 0.10 -1.01
N THR A 46 8.61 0.90 -1.82
CA THR A 46 9.01 1.22 -3.19
C THR A 46 9.23 2.71 -3.36
N LEU A 47 10.30 3.08 -4.07
CA LEU A 47 10.72 4.45 -4.30
C LEU A 47 11.05 4.70 -5.77
N ALA A 48 10.36 5.65 -6.39
CA ALA A 48 10.70 6.11 -7.74
C ALA A 48 10.49 7.61 -7.85
N TYR A 49 11.47 8.34 -7.35
CA TYR A 49 11.57 9.78 -7.48
C TYR A 49 12.63 10.15 -8.52
N GLY A 50 12.45 11.32 -9.13
CA GLY A 50 13.41 11.87 -10.10
C GLY A 50 14.74 12.26 -9.45
N PRO A 51 15.79 12.48 -10.28
CA PRO A 51 17.10 12.95 -9.81
C PRO A 51 16.98 14.20 -8.93
N GLY A 52 17.86 14.31 -7.92
CA GLY A 52 17.90 15.47 -7.02
C GLY A 52 16.79 15.54 -5.97
N THR A 53 15.84 14.59 -5.97
CA THR A 53 14.82 14.52 -4.90
C THR A 53 15.49 14.24 -3.56
N ARG A 54 15.27 15.12 -2.58
CA ARG A 54 15.76 14.92 -1.21
C ARG A 54 14.85 13.94 -0.48
N LEU A 55 15.40 12.81 -0.08
CA LEU A 55 14.69 11.77 0.66
C LEU A 55 15.11 11.80 2.14
N PRO A 56 14.17 11.64 3.08
CA PRO A 56 14.53 11.48 4.48
C PRO A 56 15.31 10.19 4.70
N HIS A 57 16.22 10.22 5.67
CA HIS A 57 17.06 9.08 6.03
C HIS A 57 16.23 7.81 6.31
N PRO A 58 16.48 6.66 5.67
CA PRO A 58 15.68 5.43 5.81
C PRO A 58 15.54 4.96 7.26
N GLY A 59 16.62 5.05 8.06
CA GLY A 59 16.58 4.73 9.49
C GLY A 59 15.57 5.55 10.29
N THR A 60 15.19 6.76 9.86
CA THR A 60 14.13 7.55 10.51
C THR A 60 12.73 6.98 10.27
N ARG A 61 12.58 6.13 9.25
CA ARG A 61 11.34 5.42 8.92
C ARG A 61 11.16 4.14 9.73
N LEU A 62 12.10 3.81 10.60
CA LEU A 62 12.02 2.69 11.52
C LEU A 62 12.34 3.16 12.93
N ALA A 63 11.40 3.09 13.86
CA ALA A 63 11.74 3.26 15.27
C ALA A 63 12.67 2.14 15.72
N GLU A 64 13.55 2.43 16.68
CA GLU A 64 14.47 1.43 17.21
C GLU A 64 13.74 0.17 17.71
N MET A 65 12.64 0.37 18.44
CA MET A 65 11.75 -0.70 18.92
C MET A 65 11.05 -1.50 17.81
N ALA A 66 11.09 -1.04 16.56
CA ALA A 66 10.50 -1.73 15.42
C ALA A 66 11.51 -2.65 14.70
N ARG A 67 12.79 -2.61 15.10
CA ARG A 67 13.82 -3.49 14.54
C ARG A 67 13.63 -4.91 15.04
N GLU A 68 13.71 -5.85 14.12
CA GLU A 68 13.57 -7.29 14.36
C GLU A 68 14.63 -8.00 13.53
N GLY A 69 15.54 -8.72 14.19
CA GLY A 69 16.69 -9.35 13.53
C GLY A 69 16.34 -10.48 12.56
N SER A 70 15.17 -11.09 12.72
CA SER A 70 14.63 -12.13 11.82
C SER A 70 13.90 -11.58 10.59
N ALA A 71 13.70 -10.26 10.52
CA ALA A 71 13.05 -9.60 9.40
C ALA A 71 14.07 -8.94 8.46
N CYS A 72 13.79 -9.02 7.15
CA CYS A 72 14.53 -8.26 6.14
C CYS A 72 13.81 -6.93 5.87
N TYR A 73 14.57 -5.84 5.81
CA TYR A 73 14.07 -4.50 5.47
C TYR A 73 14.56 -4.13 4.09
N ILE A 74 13.66 -4.00 3.12
CA ILE A 74 14.00 -3.82 1.71
C ILE A 74 13.44 -2.51 1.16
N VAL A 75 14.30 -1.69 0.56
CA VAL A 75 13.88 -0.55 -0.25
C VAL A 75 14.07 -0.92 -1.71
N VAL A 76 12.98 -1.06 -2.45
CA VAL A 76 13.05 -1.17 -3.90
C VAL A 76 13.07 0.22 -4.50
N ALA A 77 14.20 0.65 -5.04
CA ALA A 77 14.39 2.02 -5.52
C ALA A 77 14.66 2.07 -7.03
N GLY A 78 14.05 3.01 -7.75
CA GLY A 78 14.50 3.38 -9.09
C GLY A 78 15.91 3.98 -9.04
N ALA A 79 16.64 3.92 -10.15
CA ALA A 79 18.06 4.30 -10.22
C ALA A 79 18.39 5.66 -9.58
N ALA A 80 17.59 6.70 -9.86
CA ALA A 80 17.80 8.03 -9.29
C ALA A 80 17.58 8.08 -7.76
N SER A 81 16.58 7.34 -7.25
CA SER A 81 16.33 7.24 -5.82
C SER A 81 17.40 6.41 -5.11
N ALA A 82 17.88 5.32 -5.74
CA ALA A 82 18.98 4.51 -5.22
C ALA A 82 20.27 5.32 -5.12
N ALA A 83 20.60 6.11 -6.15
CA ALA A 83 21.76 7.01 -6.15
C ALA A 83 21.64 8.07 -5.06
N SER A 84 20.46 8.69 -4.89
CA SER A 84 20.21 9.66 -3.82
C SER A 84 20.39 9.06 -2.43
N LEU A 85 19.90 7.84 -2.20
CA LEU A 85 20.07 7.14 -0.93
C LEU A 85 21.53 6.81 -0.64
N ALA A 86 22.26 6.30 -1.65
CA ALA A 86 23.66 5.92 -1.52
C ALA A 86 24.58 7.12 -1.28
N ALA A 87 24.30 8.26 -1.91
CA ALA A 87 25.13 9.46 -1.80
C ALA A 87 24.96 10.17 -0.45
N HIS A 88 23.82 9.99 0.22
CA HIS A 88 23.44 10.87 1.31
C HIS A 88 23.17 10.18 2.64
N CYS A 89 22.85 8.89 2.73
CA CYS A 89 22.30 8.35 3.98
C CYS A 89 22.82 6.95 4.35
N ASP A 90 22.95 6.67 5.66
CA ASP A 90 23.15 5.30 6.14
C ASP A 90 21.81 4.55 6.04
N VAL A 91 21.70 3.69 5.05
CA VAL A 91 20.42 3.02 4.79
C VAL A 91 20.09 1.93 5.80
N ARG A 92 21.02 1.52 6.69
CA ARG A 92 20.78 0.42 7.63
C ARG A 92 19.58 0.67 8.57
N PRO A 93 18.78 -0.36 8.88
CA PRO A 93 18.92 -1.77 8.45
C PRO A 93 18.35 -2.06 7.06
N TRP A 94 17.88 -1.05 6.33
CA TRP A 94 17.32 -1.24 5.00
C TRP A 94 18.40 -1.60 3.98
N ARG A 95 18.13 -2.67 3.21
CA ARG A 95 18.89 -3.04 2.03
C ARG A 95 18.22 -2.39 0.82
N VAL A 96 18.97 -1.60 0.06
CA VAL A 96 18.48 -0.98 -1.17
C VAL A 96 18.69 -1.93 -2.33
N VAL A 97 17.62 -2.25 -3.05
CA VAL A 97 17.64 -3.04 -4.28
C VAL A 97 17.15 -2.16 -5.42
N THR A 98 17.98 -1.97 -6.44
CA THR A 98 17.67 -1.09 -7.55
C THR A 98 16.73 -1.78 -8.55
N ALA A 99 15.56 -1.20 -8.81
CA ALA A 99 14.69 -1.61 -9.90
C ALA A 99 15.28 -1.12 -11.24
N GLY A 100 15.54 -2.04 -12.17
CA GLY A 100 16.13 -1.73 -13.46
C GLY A 100 15.11 -1.20 -14.48
N GLY A 101 15.57 -0.35 -15.39
CA GLY A 101 15.06 -0.14 -16.76
C GLY A 101 13.71 0.56 -16.96
N ALA A 102 12.72 0.35 -16.10
CA ALA A 102 11.38 0.85 -16.35
C ALA A 102 11.15 2.22 -15.68
N SER A 103 10.94 3.25 -16.49
CA SER A 103 10.69 4.61 -16.05
C SER A 103 9.19 4.84 -15.77
N GLY A 104 8.89 5.73 -14.83
CA GLY A 104 7.53 6.18 -14.56
C GLY A 104 6.82 5.48 -13.39
N ARG A 105 5.68 6.06 -13.01
CA ARG A 105 4.92 5.67 -11.81
C ARG A 105 4.42 4.23 -11.89
N ARG A 106 3.95 3.77 -13.06
CA ARG A 106 3.40 2.41 -13.23
C ARG A 106 4.42 1.31 -12.94
N ALA A 107 5.61 1.42 -13.53
CA ALA A 107 6.69 0.48 -13.29
C ALA A 107 7.09 0.41 -11.82
N SER A 108 7.18 1.57 -11.15
CA SER A 108 7.53 1.65 -9.72
C SER A 108 6.54 0.99 -8.76
N ARG A 109 5.32 0.69 -9.24
CA ARG A 109 4.26 0.05 -8.47
C ARG A 109 4.24 -1.46 -8.62
N ALA A 110 4.99 -2.05 -9.55
CA ALA A 110 5.03 -3.49 -9.78
C ALA A 110 5.23 -4.29 -8.49
N VAL A 111 6.25 -3.95 -7.69
CA VAL A 111 6.55 -4.66 -6.43
C VAL A 111 5.48 -4.44 -5.36
N LYS A 112 4.89 -3.24 -5.28
CA LYS A 112 3.80 -2.96 -4.31
C LYS A 112 2.56 -3.82 -4.61
N LEU A 113 2.21 -3.95 -5.89
CA LEU A 113 0.98 -4.59 -6.35
C LEU A 113 1.11 -6.11 -6.48
N ARG A 114 2.31 -6.60 -6.81
CA ARG A 114 2.63 -8.03 -7.02
C ARG A 114 3.69 -8.58 -6.07
N PRO A 115 3.66 -8.28 -4.76
CA PRO A 115 4.81 -8.53 -3.89
C PRO A 115 5.12 -10.03 -3.74
N LEU A 116 4.11 -10.89 -3.86
CA LEU A 116 4.28 -12.35 -3.78
C LEU A 116 5.15 -12.92 -4.91
N LEU A 117 5.21 -12.24 -6.07
CA LEU A 117 6.07 -12.66 -7.18
C LEU A 117 7.53 -12.23 -7.01
N PHE A 118 7.75 -11.14 -6.27
CA PHE A 118 9.07 -10.55 -6.06
C PHE A 118 9.77 -11.02 -4.79
N PHE A 119 9.01 -11.49 -3.80
CA PHE A 119 9.52 -11.95 -2.50
C PHE A 119 9.12 -13.40 -2.24
N ARG A 120 9.63 -14.32 -3.07
CA ARG A 120 9.16 -15.72 -3.10
C ARG A 120 9.55 -16.53 -1.86
N ASN A 121 10.60 -16.11 -1.18
CA ASN A 121 11.14 -16.81 -0.01
C ASN A 121 10.46 -16.43 1.32
N ALA A 122 9.67 -15.35 1.33
CA ALA A 122 9.12 -14.81 2.56
C ALA A 122 7.71 -15.34 2.84
N ARG A 123 7.45 -15.70 4.09
CA ARG A 123 6.12 -16.13 4.56
C ARG A 123 5.16 -14.95 4.67
N TYR A 124 5.66 -13.83 5.20
CA TYR A 124 4.90 -12.61 5.46
C TYR A 124 5.55 -11.40 4.79
N LEU A 125 4.73 -10.53 4.20
CA LEU A 125 5.18 -9.30 3.55
C LEU A 125 4.48 -8.10 4.18
N VAL A 126 5.24 -7.08 4.57
CA VAL A 126 4.72 -5.84 5.14
C VAL A 126 5.14 -4.68 4.25
N PHE A 127 4.21 -4.18 3.43
CA PHE A 127 4.44 -2.96 2.68
C PHE A 127 4.23 -1.76 3.59
N VAL A 128 5.20 -0.86 3.64
CA VAL A 128 5.09 0.43 4.33
C VAL A 128 5.43 1.53 3.34
N ASP A 129 4.48 2.41 3.01
CA ASP A 129 4.75 3.55 2.13
C ASP A 129 5.86 4.42 2.75
N TRP A 130 6.79 4.89 1.92
CA TRP A 130 7.97 5.63 2.38
C TRP A 130 7.67 6.88 3.21
N LYS A 131 6.48 7.47 3.06
CA LYS A 131 6.06 8.61 3.88
C LYS A 131 5.78 8.22 5.34
N LEU A 132 5.65 6.92 5.62
CA LEU A 132 5.35 6.36 6.92
C LEU A 132 6.62 6.00 7.72
N ARG A 133 6.50 6.01 9.04
CA ARG A 133 7.50 5.49 9.98
C ARG A 133 6.95 4.31 10.77
N LEU A 134 7.55 3.12 10.63
CA LEU A 134 7.20 1.91 11.38
C LEU A 134 7.66 2.01 12.85
N LEU A 135 6.77 1.73 13.82
CA LEU A 135 7.04 1.79 15.27
C LEU A 135 6.81 0.45 16.00
N ARG A 136 6.38 -0.60 15.30
CA ARG A 136 6.15 -1.94 15.89
C ARG A 136 7.05 -2.95 15.19
N VAL A 137 7.48 -3.97 15.92
CA VAL A 137 8.18 -5.11 15.31
C VAL A 137 7.26 -5.81 14.30
N PRO A 138 7.77 -6.21 13.13
CA PRO A 138 6.98 -6.82 12.05
C PRO A 138 6.17 -8.04 12.49
N SER A 139 6.76 -8.97 13.27
CA SER A 139 6.06 -10.16 13.76
C SER A 139 4.81 -9.85 14.58
N SER A 140 4.87 -8.83 15.44
CA SER A 140 3.72 -8.39 16.23
C SER A 140 2.62 -7.79 15.35
N LEU A 141 2.99 -7.02 14.32
CA LEU A 141 2.04 -6.47 13.36
C LEU A 141 1.33 -7.59 12.58
N VAL A 142 2.11 -8.55 12.07
CA VAL A 142 1.64 -9.75 11.36
C VAL A 142 0.66 -10.53 12.23
N ALA A 143 1.04 -10.86 13.47
CA ALA A 143 0.20 -11.63 14.39
C ALA A 143 -1.11 -10.92 14.73
N ALA A 144 -1.08 -9.59 14.88
CA ALA A 144 -2.26 -8.81 15.21
C ALA A 144 -3.21 -8.65 14.02
N MET A 145 -2.68 -8.44 12.82
CA MET A 145 -3.48 -8.12 11.64
C MET A 145 -3.98 -9.36 10.92
N LEU A 146 -3.10 -10.33 10.64
CA LEU A 146 -3.46 -11.48 9.83
C LEU A 146 -4.35 -12.46 10.61
N ARG A 147 -3.89 -13.04 11.73
CA ARG A 147 -4.62 -14.11 12.45
C ARG A 147 -5.12 -15.21 11.50
N ASP A 148 -6.37 -15.12 11.06
CA ASP A 148 -7.09 -16.02 10.13
C ASP A 148 -7.21 -15.45 8.70
N ALA A 149 -6.79 -14.20 8.48
CA ALA A 149 -6.82 -13.51 7.21
C ALA A 149 -5.49 -13.69 6.44
N GLY A 150 -5.60 -13.80 5.12
CA GLY A 150 -4.45 -13.81 4.21
C GLY A 150 -3.95 -12.44 3.80
N PHE A 151 -4.75 -11.40 4.06
CA PHE A 151 -4.40 -10.03 3.73
C PHE A 151 -5.04 -9.09 4.74
N ALA A 152 -4.31 -8.04 5.11
CA ALA A 152 -4.83 -6.99 5.95
C ALA A 152 -4.35 -5.61 5.51
N ALA A 153 -5.25 -4.64 5.61
CA ALA A 153 -4.99 -3.24 5.29
C ALA A 153 -5.92 -2.33 6.11
N PHE A 154 -5.62 -1.05 6.11
CA PHE A 154 -6.40 -0.07 6.84
C PHE A 154 -7.46 0.59 5.98
N ARG A 155 -8.64 0.78 6.54
CA ARG A 155 -9.68 1.59 5.93
C ARG A 155 -9.17 3.04 5.83
N HIS A 156 -9.45 3.70 4.72
CA HIS A 156 -9.03 5.08 4.52
C HIS A 156 -9.79 6.00 5.49
N PRO A 157 -9.13 6.98 6.16
CA PRO A 157 -9.78 7.84 7.16
C PRO A 157 -10.99 8.62 6.62
N CYS A 158 -11.03 8.88 5.31
CA CYS A 158 -12.19 9.49 4.64
C CYS A 158 -13.49 8.66 4.68
N THR A 159 -13.46 7.43 5.19
CA THR A 159 -14.64 6.56 5.30
C THR A 159 -15.52 6.88 6.50
N ALA A 160 -14.93 7.40 7.59
CA ALA A 160 -15.70 7.74 8.77
C ALA A 160 -16.62 8.93 8.46
N ALA A 161 -17.93 8.67 8.44
CA ALA A 161 -18.99 9.68 8.28
C ALA A 161 -18.95 10.80 9.34
N HIS A 162 -18.10 10.66 10.37
CA HIS A 162 -17.98 11.53 11.52
C HIS A 162 -16.54 12.00 11.76
N THR A 163 -15.78 12.29 10.71
CA THR A 163 -14.64 13.19 10.93
C THR A 163 -15.21 14.61 11.05
N PRO A 164 -14.99 15.34 12.16
CA PRO A 164 -15.44 16.71 12.28
C PRO A 164 -14.99 17.51 11.04
N PRO A 165 -15.88 18.33 10.43
CA PRO A 165 -15.68 18.97 9.12
C PRO A 165 -14.51 19.96 9.06
N THR A 166 -13.72 20.10 10.12
CA THR A 166 -12.52 20.95 10.17
C THR A 166 -11.20 20.18 10.09
N ARG A 167 -11.20 18.83 10.07
CA ARG A 167 -9.98 18.03 10.29
C ARG A 167 -9.67 16.92 9.29
N SER A 168 -10.48 16.76 8.23
CA SER A 168 -10.24 15.72 7.23
C SER A 168 -10.01 16.32 5.83
N PRO A 169 -8.97 15.91 5.08
CA PRO A 169 -8.78 16.29 3.67
C PRO A 169 -9.92 15.78 2.74
N CYS A 170 -10.90 15.06 3.31
CA CYS A 170 -11.98 14.35 2.65
C CYS A 170 -13.28 15.16 2.53
N ASN A 171 -13.28 16.42 3.00
CA ASN A 171 -14.46 17.31 3.03
C ASN A 171 -15.00 17.73 1.65
N HIS A 172 -14.38 17.29 0.55
CA HIS A 172 -14.79 17.65 -0.82
C HIS A 172 -15.87 16.73 -1.41
N ARG A 173 -16.36 15.74 -0.65
CA ARG A 173 -17.40 14.81 -1.08
C ARG A 173 -18.77 15.48 -1.03
N ARG A 174 -19.48 15.51 -2.16
CA ARG A 174 -20.88 15.97 -2.22
C ARG A 174 -21.81 14.93 -1.56
N PRO A 175 -22.92 15.34 -0.92
CA PRO A 175 -23.93 14.41 -0.43
C PRO A 175 -24.37 13.42 -1.52
N GLY A 176 -24.49 12.13 -1.18
CA GLY A 176 -24.90 11.06 -2.09
C GLY A 176 -23.87 10.63 -3.15
N ASP A 177 -22.76 11.36 -3.33
CA ASP A 177 -21.74 10.97 -4.30
C ASP A 177 -20.87 9.82 -3.75
N PRO A 178 -20.60 8.75 -4.50
CA PRO A 178 -19.68 7.70 -4.06
C PRO A 178 -18.25 8.22 -3.83
N TRP A 179 -17.55 7.71 -2.80
CA TRP A 179 -16.21 8.18 -2.43
C TRP A 179 -15.22 8.12 -3.59
N TRP A 180 -15.29 7.08 -4.42
CA TRP A 180 -14.37 6.85 -5.53
C TRP A 180 -14.54 7.86 -6.66
N ARG A 181 -15.75 8.44 -6.82
CA ARG A 181 -15.99 9.57 -7.74
C ARG A 181 -15.41 10.86 -7.19
N ALA A 182 -15.56 11.11 -5.89
CA ALA A 182 -14.95 12.25 -5.24
C ALA A 182 -13.41 12.20 -5.30
N GLU A 183 -12.82 11.04 -5.03
CA GLU A 183 -11.37 10.80 -5.16
C GLU A 183 -10.88 11.04 -6.59
N ALA A 184 -11.58 10.50 -7.61
CA ALA A 184 -11.20 10.71 -9.00
C ALA A 184 -11.26 12.20 -9.41
N ARG A 185 -12.28 12.95 -8.97
CA ARG A 185 -12.35 14.39 -9.21
C ARG A 185 -11.21 15.14 -8.54
N GLU A 186 -10.84 14.75 -7.32
CA GLU A 186 -9.72 15.38 -6.61
C GLU A 186 -8.38 15.10 -7.28
N ILE A 187 -8.15 13.86 -7.73
CA ILE A 187 -6.97 13.48 -8.52
C ILE A 187 -6.88 14.35 -9.78
N ALA A 188 -7.99 14.48 -10.53
CA ALA A 188 -8.04 15.30 -11.73
C ALA A 188 -7.80 16.78 -11.43
N ARG A 189 -8.46 17.32 -10.40
CA ARG A 189 -8.33 18.73 -9.96
C ARG A 189 -6.90 19.09 -9.58
N ARG A 190 -6.18 18.17 -8.93
CA ARG A 190 -4.78 18.37 -8.52
C ARG A 190 -3.77 18.19 -9.65
N GLY A 191 -4.17 17.63 -10.80
CA GLY A 191 -3.26 17.34 -11.91
C GLY A 191 -2.17 16.32 -11.55
N VAL A 192 -2.43 15.39 -10.61
CA VAL A 192 -1.45 14.40 -10.10
C VAL A 192 -1.57 13.02 -10.77
N VAL A 193 -2.16 13.00 -11.97
CA VAL A 193 -2.36 11.83 -12.83
C VAL A 193 -1.63 12.06 -14.14
N ALA A 194 -0.96 11.03 -14.67
CA ALA A 194 -0.24 11.15 -15.94
C ALA A 194 -1.19 11.24 -17.14
N ASP A 195 -2.33 10.56 -17.07
CA ASP A 195 -3.36 10.51 -18.11
C ASP A 195 -4.75 10.71 -17.48
N ALA A 196 -5.34 11.89 -17.70
CA ALA A 196 -6.65 12.24 -17.20
C ALA A 196 -7.79 11.51 -17.92
N ASP A 197 -7.61 11.16 -19.21
CA ASP A 197 -8.61 10.42 -19.97
C ASP A 197 -8.69 8.97 -19.49
N ALA A 198 -7.55 8.33 -19.20
CA ALA A 198 -7.54 7.00 -18.58
C ALA A 198 -8.28 6.99 -17.24
N LEU A 199 -8.11 8.04 -16.41
CA LEU A 199 -8.87 8.19 -15.16
C LEU A 199 -10.37 8.34 -15.42
N ARG A 200 -10.76 9.13 -16.42
CA ARG A 200 -12.17 9.33 -16.81
C ARG A 200 -12.80 8.02 -17.29
N VAL A 201 -12.11 7.26 -18.14
CA VAL A 201 -12.58 5.97 -18.66
C VAL A 201 -12.69 4.95 -17.52
N GLN A 202 -11.71 4.88 -16.63
CA GLN A 202 -11.74 4.05 -15.43
C GLN A 202 -12.98 4.33 -14.56
N VAL A 203 -13.29 5.60 -14.30
CA VAL A 203 -14.49 6.02 -13.54
C VAL A 203 -15.79 5.63 -14.25
N GLN A 204 -15.85 5.77 -15.57
CA GLN A 204 -17.02 5.35 -16.36
C GLN A 204 -17.25 3.84 -16.28
N ARG A 205 -16.18 3.04 -16.36
CA ARG A 205 -16.22 1.59 -16.20
C ARG A 205 -16.78 1.20 -14.83
N TYR A 206 -16.29 1.81 -13.76
CA TYR A 206 -16.80 1.53 -12.41
C TYR A 206 -18.24 1.96 -12.20
N SER A 207 -18.68 3.04 -12.85
CA SER A 207 -20.08 3.45 -12.82
C SER A 207 -21.03 2.39 -13.38
N ARG A 208 -20.57 1.58 -14.35
CA ARG A 208 -21.35 0.49 -14.95
C ARG A 208 -21.21 -0.83 -14.19
N ALA A 209 -20.08 -1.03 -13.51
CA ALA A 209 -19.71 -2.31 -12.91
C ALA A 209 -20.13 -2.47 -11.43
N GLY A 210 -20.93 -1.54 -10.90
CA GLY A 210 -21.39 -1.53 -9.51
C GLY A 210 -20.50 -0.71 -8.56
N PRO A 211 -20.99 -0.43 -7.34
CA PRO A 211 -20.31 0.47 -6.40
C PRO A 211 -18.99 -0.13 -5.89
N LEU A 212 -17.95 0.70 -5.78
CA LEU A 212 -16.77 0.40 -4.98
C LEU A 212 -17.07 0.78 -3.53
N VAL A 213 -17.15 -0.22 -2.65
CA VAL A 213 -17.59 -0.02 -1.27
C VAL A 213 -16.43 0.19 -0.32
N GLU A 214 -15.36 -0.58 -0.48
CA GLU A 214 -14.20 -0.50 0.40
C GLU A 214 -13.23 0.60 -0.07
N TYR A 215 -13.14 1.68 0.70
CA TYR A 215 -12.09 2.67 0.56
C TYR A 215 -10.97 2.34 1.55
N VAL A 216 -9.92 1.70 1.05
CA VAL A 216 -8.81 1.15 1.85
C VAL A 216 -7.54 1.94 1.56
N ASP A 217 -6.83 2.43 2.58
CA ASP A 217 -5.53 3.07 2.40
C ASP A 217 -4.47 2.05 1.98
N GLY A 218 -3.86 2.28 0.82
CA GLY A 218 -2.77 1.47 0.29
C GLY A 218 -1.40 1.76 0.90
N ALA A 219 -1.31 2.48 2.03
CA ALA A 219 -0.05 2.91 2.63
C ALA A 219 0.59 1.88 3.58
N LEU A 220 -0.20 1.02 4.25
CA LEU A 220 0.31 -0.12 5.03
C LEU A 220 -0.48 -1.37 4.62
N LEU A 221 0.23 -2.36 4.10
CA LEU A 221 -0.37 -3.62 3.64
C LEU A 221 0.37 -4.79 4.26
N VAL A 222 -0.36 -5.76 4.79
CA VAL A 222 0.21 -6.97 5.37
C VAL A 222 -0.32 -8.18 4.60
N TRP A 223 0.60 -9.00 4.12
CA TRP A 223 0.30 -10.15 3.27
C TRP A 223 0.77 -11.43 3.90
N ASP A 224 -0.07 -12.45 3.78
CA ASP A 224 0.26 -13.82 4.08
C ASP A 224 0.55 -14.59 2.78
N ALA A 225 1.82 -14.78 2.42
CA ALA A 225 2.20 -15.23 1.06
C ALA A 225 1.67 -16.63 0.71
N MET A 226 1.40 -17.48 1.69
CA MET A 226 0.84 -18.83 1.48
C MET A 226 -0.69 -18.85 1.47
N HIS A 227 -1.36 -17.76 1.85
CA HIS A 227 -2.82 -17.73 1.87
C HIS A 227 -3.36 -17.46 0.46
N PRO A 228 -4.30 -18.26 -0.08
CA PRO A 228 -4.79 -18.12 -1.46
C PRO A 228 -5.33 -16.72 -1.79
N VAL A 229 -5.96 -16.06 -0.82
CA VAL A 229 -6.49 -14.69 -0.95
C VAL A 229 -5.41 -13.67 -1.25
N ALA A 230 -4.20 -13.81 -0.69
CA ALA A 230 -3.10 -12.89 -0.95
C ALA A 230 -2.72 -12.91 -2.44
N GLY A 231 -2.56 -14.12 -3.01
CA GLY A 231 -2.30 -14.29 -4.44
C GLY A 231 -3.44 -13.78 -5.31
N ALA A 232 -4.68 -14.13 -4.99
CA ALA A 232 -5.86 -13.69 -5.73
C ALA A 232 -6.01 -12.15 -5.75
N LEU A 233 -5.85 -11.50 -4.59
CA LEU A 233 -5.96 -10.06 -4.45
C LEU A 233 -4.83 -9.33 -5.17
N SER A 234 -3.58 -9.78 -4.97
CA SER A 234 -2.41 -9.20 -5.62
C SER A 234 -2.55 -9.28 -7.14
N CYS A 235 -3.04 -10.40 -7.65
CA CYS A 235 -3.28 -10.59 -9.07
C CYS A 235 -4.43 -9.71 -9.61
N ALA A 236 -5.57 -9.68 -8.91
CA ALA A 236 -6.70 -8.84 -9.28
C ALA A 236 -6.32 -7.35 -9.31
N TRP A 237 -5.54 -6.90 -8.33
CA TRP A 237 -5.07 -5.52 -8.25
C TRP A 237 -4.13 -5.16 -9.40
N TRP A 238 -3.14 -6.00 -9.69
CA TRP A 238 -2.26 -5.77 -10.83
C TRP A 238 -3.02 -5.78 -12.15
N THR A 239 -3.90 -6.75 -12.35
CA THR A 239 -4.69 -6.88 -13.58
C THR A 239 -5.52 -5.64 -13.81
N GLU A 240 -6.14 -5.08 -12.76
CA GLU A 240 -6.91 -3.84 -12.86
C GLU A 240 -6.02 -2.61 -13.06
N TYR A 241 -4.88 -2.53 -12.39
CA TYR A 241 -3.95 -1.40 -12.50
C TYR A 241 -3.26 -1.33 -13.87
N ASN A 242 -2.87 -2.47 -14.42
CA ASN A 242 -2.10 -2.57 -15.65
C ASN A 242 -2.95 -2.50 -16.93
N ARG A 243 -4.26 -2.25 -16.81
CA ARG A 243 -5.10 -2.00 -17.98
C ARG A 243 -4.67 -0.69 -18.65
N GLU A 244 -4.75 -0.68 -19.97
CA GLU A 244 -4.50 0.52 -20.79
C GLU A 244 -5.47 1.66 -20.42
N ASP A 245 -6.70 1.30 -20.07
CA ASP A 245 -7.80 2.21 -19.70
C ASP A 245 -7.94 2.44 -18.17
N SER A 246 -6.89 2.17 -17.41
CA SER A 246 -6.81 2.48 -15.96
C SER A 246 -5.86 3.63 -15.74
N SER A 247 -6.10 4.49 -14.74
CA SER A 247 -5.15 5.55 -14.39
C SER A 247 -3.87 5.00 -13.76
N ASP A 248 -2.81 5.83 -13.72
CA ASP A 248 -1.55 5.50 -13.03
C ASP A 248 -1.64 5.59 -11.49
N ARG A 249 -2.85 5.85 -10.95
CA ARG A 249 -3.19 5.84 -9.53
C ARG A 249 -3.72 4.46 -9.13
N ASP A 250 -3.05 3.82 -8.18
CA ASP A 250 -3.32 2.45 -7.74
C ASP A 250 -4.53 2.33 -6.81
N GLN A 251 -4.97 3.42 -6.18
CA GLN A 251 -6.04 3.45 -5.18
C GLN A 251 -7.40 2.95 -5.70
N LEU A 252 -7.83 3.41 -6.89
CA LEU A 252 -9.12 3.00 -7.46
C LEU A 252 -9.07 1.55 -7.96
N ALA A 253 -7.95 1.16 -8.56
CA ALA A 253 -7.70 -0.22 -8.96
C ALA A 253 -7.69 -1.17 -7.74
N PHE A 254 -7.13 -0.72 -6.62
CA PHE A 254 -7.11 -1.49 -5.38
C PHE A 254 -8.52 -1.72 -4.83
N ALA A 255 -9.32 -0.66 -4.75
CA ALA A 255 -10.70 -0.77 -4.30
C ALA A 255 -11.53 -1.70 -5.18
N ARG A 256 -11.30 -1.69 -6.50
CA ARG A 256 -11.92 -2.64 -7.42
C ARG A 256 -11.49 -4.08 -7.16
N ALA A 257 -10.20 -4.32 -6.92
CA ALA A 257 -9.68 -5.64 -6.57
C ALA A 257 -10.27 -6.17 -5.26
N ILE A 258 -10.31 -5.34 -4.21
CA ILE A 258 -10.95 -5.68 -2.94
C ILE A 258 -12.43 -5.99 -3.14
N THR A 259 -13.16 -5.16 -3.89
CA THR A 259 -14.58 -5.38 -4.19
C THR A 259 -14.82 -6.70 -4.93
N ALA A 260 -13.87 -7.17 -5.75
CA ALA A 260 -13.98 -8.46 -6.44
C ALA A 260 -13.80 -9.65 -5.48
N ILE A 261 -12.96 -9.51 -4.44
CA ILE A 261 -12.70 -10.57 -3.44
C ILE A 261 -13.78 -10.58 -2.35
N ILE A 262 -14.18 -9.40 -1.87
CA ILE A 262 -15.22 -9.21 -0.88
C ILE A 262 -16.34 -8.32 -1.46
N PRO A 263 -17.21 -8.88 -2.32
CA PRO A 263 -18.30 -8.13 -2.93
C PRO A 263 -19.27 -7.56 -1.87
N PRO A 264 -19.78 -6.33 -2.03
CA PRO A 264 -20.68 -5.76 -1.05
C PRO A 264 -21.90 -6.66 -0.80
N ASN A 265 -22.23 -6.87 0.48
CA ASN A 265 -23.44 -7.59 0.85
C ASN A 265 -24.63 -6.64 0.69
N PRO A 266 -25.67 -6.98 -0.07
CA PRO A 266 -26.81 -6.09 -0.34
C PRO A 266 -27.61 -5.68 0.91
N ILE A 267 -27.39 -6.35 2.04
CA ILE A 267 -28.04 -6.07 3.33
C ILE A 267 -27.18 -5.16 4.22
N ASP A 268 -25.88 -5.00 3.91
CA ASP A 268 -25.01 -4.15 4.70
C ASP A 268 -25.36 -2.69 4.41
N ASP A 269 -25.77 -1.95 5.45
CA ASP A 269 -25.92 -0.51 5.37
C ASP A 269 -24.54 0.11 5.03
N PRO A 270 -24.38 0.75 3.86
CA PRO A 270 -23.12 1.36 3.47
C PRO A 270 -22.65 2.42 4.48
N ALA A 271 -23.56 3.00 5.28
CA ALA A 271 -23.18 3.91 6.35
C ALA A 271 -22.54 3.19 7.55
N ARG A 272 -22.99 1.97 7.88
CA ARG A 272 -22.45 1.14 8.99
C ARG A 272 -21.20 0.38 8.61
N SER A 273 -21.00 0.06 7.33
CA SER A 273 -19.79 -0.67 6.87
C SER A 273 -18.49 0.07 7.14
N PHE A 274 -18.55 1.40 7.38
CA PHE A 274 -17.37 2.23 7.62
C PHE A 274 -16.94 2.35 9.08
N GLU A 275 -17.76 1.90 10.05
CA GLU A 275 -17.47 2.08 11.49
C GLU A 275 -16.75 0.88 12.11
N ALA A 276 -17.02 -0.33 11.63
CA ALA A 276 -16.43 -1.57 12.15
C ALA A 276 -15.29 -2.07 11.27
N SER A 277 -14.29 -2.70 11.87
CA SER A 277 -13.31 -3.47 11.11
C SER A 277 -14.00 -4.68 10.46
N THR A 278 -13.67 -4.98 9.21
CA THR A 278 -14.31 -6.04 8.43
C THR A 278 -13.35 -7.20 8.25
N ARG A 279 -13.71 -8.40 8.74
CA ARG A 279 -13.04 -9.66 8.38
C ARG A 279 -13.97 -10.48 7.50
N ARG A 280 -13.61 -10.68 6.24
CA ARG A 280 -14.43 -11.45 5.31
C ARG A 280 -13.59 -12.05 4.19
N GLY A 281 -13.89 -13.29 3.80
CA GLY A 281 -13.22 -13.94 2.67
C GLY A 281 -11.69 -13.95 2.78
N GLY A 282 -11.15 -14.08 3.99
CA GLY A 282 -9.69 -14.03 4.25
C GLY A 282 -9.06 -12.64 4.09
N VAL A 283 -9.84 -11.56 4.02
CA VAL A 283 -9.38 -10.16 4.03
C VAL A 283 -9.78 -9.51 5.35
N PHE A 284 -8.86 -8.76 5.96
CA PHE A 284 -9.11 -7.91 7.11
C PHE A 284 -8.92 -6.43 6.76
N ILE A 285 -10.02 -5.68 6.71
CA ILE A 285 -9.99 -4.21 6.59
C ILE A 285 -10.17 -3.61 7.98
N VAL A 286 -9.11 -3.01 8.50
CA VAL A 286 -9.09 -2.42 9.84
C VAL A 286 -9.67 -1.02 9.79
N SER A 287 -10.74 -0.77 10.55
CA SER A 287 -11.28 0.58 10.68
C SER A 287 -10.54 1.31 11.81
N GLU A 288 -10.13 2.55 11.55
CA GLU A 288 -9.79 3.50 12.62
C GLU A 288 -11.10 3.76 13.35
N GLY A 289 -11.31 3.10 14.49
CA GLY A 289 -12.61 3.11 15.18
C GLY A 289 -13.15 4.53 15.31
N GLY A 290 -14.34 4.76 14.75
CA GLY A 290 -14.97 6.07 14.68
C GLY A 290 -15.02 6.74 16.06
N GLY A 291 -14.33 7.86 16.21
CA GLY A 291 -14.58 8.88 17.24
C GLY A 291 -14.34 8.52 18.72
N ARG A 292 -14.11 7.25 19.09
CA ARG A 292 -13.78 6.87 20.49
C ARG A 292 -12.28 6.68 20.67
N PRO A 293 -11.62 7.44 21.58
CA PRO A 293 -10.24 7.18 21.97
C PRO A 293 -10.08 5.70 22.38
N GLY A 294 -9.20 4.96 21.69
CA GLY A 294 -8.91 3.55 21.98
C GLY A 294 -9.71 2.50 21.18
N ALA A 295 -10.62 2.87 20.28
CA ALA A 295 -11.50 1.91 19.58
C ALA A 295 -10.79 0.98 18.57
N CYS A 296 -9.64 1.36 18.02
CA CYS A 296 -8.81 0.50 17.17
C CYS A 296 -7.72 -0.26 17.95
N GLY A 297 -7.73 -0.21 19.29
CA GLY A 297 -6.67 -0.76 20.12
C GLY A 297 -5.30 -0.15 19.77
N GLY A 298 -4.21 -0.88 20.01
CA GLY A 298 -2.85 -0.45 19.64
C GLY A 298 -2.51 -0.55 18.15
N LEU A 299 -3.52 -0.60 17.26
CA LEU A 299 -3.42 -0.82 15.81
C LEU A 299 -3.96 0.37 14.99
N CYS A 300 -4.16 1.57 15.55
CA CYS A 300 -4.67 2.74 14.83
C CYS A 300 -3.65 3.45 13.91
N HIS A 301 -3.91 3.50 12.60
CA HIS A 301 -3.36 4.59 11.79
C HIS A 301 -3.86 5.91 12.40
N GLN A 302 -3.00 6.91 12.49
CA GLN A 302 -3.39 8.19 13.09
C GLN A 302 -2.77 9.33 12.31
N TYR A 303 -3.60 10.33 12.03
CA TYR A 303 -3.26 11.63 11.47
C TYR A 303 -3.60 12.67 12.56
N ASP A 304 -2.73 13.63 12.89
CA ASP A 304 -3.06 14.72 13.82
C ASP A 304 -3.71 15.91 13.11
N SER A 305 -4.15 16.89 13.93
CA SER A 305 -4.88 18.10 13.55
C SER A 305 -4.14 19.06 12.60
N THR A 306 -2.88 18.80 12.27
CA THR A 306 -2.08 19.53 11.27
C THR A 306 -1.80 18.69 10.01
N GLY A 307 -2.30 17.44 9.96
CA GLY A 307 -1.88 16.43 8.99
C GLY A 307 -0.62 15.66 9.38
N THR A 308 -0.15 15.79 10.63
CA THR A 308 1.07 15.16 11.14
C THR A 308 0.71 13.93 11.99
N ALA A 309 1.23 12.73 11.77
CA ALA A 309 0.79 11.58 12.58
C ALA A 309 1.36 11.57 14.02
N VAL A 310 0.50 11.48 15.04
CA VAL A 310 0.80 11.02 16.42
C VAL A 310 0.08 9.67 16.60
N ALA A 311 0.56 8.68 17.37
CA ALA A 311 0.19 7.23 17.25
C ALA A 311 -0.81 6.70 18.33
N PRO A 312 -1.52 5.53 18.16
CA PRO A 312 -0.89 4.20 18.20
C PRO A 312 -1.40 3.13 17.20
N ALA A 313 -0.67 2.91 16.09
CA ALA A 313 -0.51 1.61 15.36
C ALA A 313 0.95 1.26 15.07
N GLY A 314 1.84 2.23 15.24
CA GLY A 314 3.19 2.09 14.75
C GLY A 314 3.39 2.30 13.26
N ALA A 315 2.61 3.15 12.59
CA ALA A 315 3.01 3.79 11.34
C ALA A 315 2.64 5.29 11.37
N ARG A 316 3.61 6.22 11.27
CA ARG A 316 3.35 7.68 11.25
C ARG A 316 3.56 8.32 9.87
N VAL A 317 2.54 8.97 9.30
CA VAL A 317 2.64 9.85 8.11
C VAL A 317 3.28 11.19 8.50
N LEU A 318 4.33 11.64 7.80
CA LEU A 318 4.81 13.03 7.91
C LEU A 318 3.96 13.97 7.04
N PRO A 319 3.65 15.20 7.48
CA PRO A 319 2.85 16.14 6.72
C PRO A 319 3.60 16.57 5.45
N PRO A 320 2.86 16.96 4.37
CA PRO A 320 3.47 17.42 3.12
C PRO A 320 4.30 18.71 3.27
N SER A 321 4.18 19.40 4.40
CA SER A 321 4.82 20.69 4.71
C SER A 321 5.64 20.69 6.02
N SER A 322 5.99 19.53 6.58
CA SER A 322 6.97 19.51 7.68
C SER A 322 8.25 20.19 7.19
N PRO A 323 8.89 21.05 8.00
CA PRO A 323 10.23 21.53 7.66
C PRO A 323 11.08 20.30 7.37
N ALA A 324 11.92 20.39 6.34
CA ALA A 324 12.84 19.33 5.97
C ALA A 324 13.43 18.74 7.25
N PRO A 325 13.20 17.45 7.59
CA PRO A 325 14.12 16.81 8.51
C PRO A 325 15.49 17.05 7.89
N GLY A 326 16.39 17.64 8.67
CA GLY A 326 17.65 18.18 8.18
C GLY A 326 18.37 17.17 7.29
N PRO A 327 19.26 17.65 6.38
CA PRO A 327 20.09 16.75 5.58
C PRO A 327 20.66 15.65 6.46
N CYS A 328 20.84 14.45 5.89
CA CYS A 328 21.63 13.39 6.52
C CYS A 328 22.94 14.05 7.00
N ASP A 329 23.04 14.25 8.32
CA ASP A 329 23.90 15.27 8.93
C ASP A 329 25.34 14.87 8.67
N SER A 330 26.08 15.73 8.00
CA SER A 330 27.52 15.64 7.78
C SER A 330 28.26 15.81 9.10
N ARG A 331 28.18 14.83 10.01
CA ARG A 331 29.07 14.75 11.16
C ARG A 331 30.05 13.62 10.91
N PRO A 332 31.36 13.91 10.81
CA PRO A 332 32.36 12.86 10.79
C PRO A 332 32.24 12.05 12.08
N HIS A 333 32.36 10.73 11.97
CA HIS A 333 32.75 9.88 13.07
C HIS A 333 34.06 10.46 13.65
N VAL A 334 33.97 11.20 14.76
CA VAL A 334 35.12 11.41 15.61
C VAL A 334 35.23 10.17 16.47
N SER A 335 36.14 9.29 16.07
CA SER A 335 36.70 8.26 16.93
C SER A 335 37.32 8.91 18.17
N LYS A 336 36.83 8.52 19.34
CA LYS A 336 37.63 8.36 20.55
C LYS A 336 37.24 7.04 21.18
#